data_AF-A0A1F4NSG2-F1
#
_entry.id   AF-A0A1F4NSG2-F1
#
_cell.length_a   1.000
_cell.length_b   1.000
_cell.length_c   1.000
_cell.angle_alpha   90.00
_cell.angle_beta   90.00
_cell.angle_gamma   90.00
#
_symmetry.space_group_name_H-M   'P 1'
#
loop_
_entity.id
_entity.type
_entity.pdbx_description
1 polymer ?
#
loop_
_entity_poly.entity_id
_entity_poly.type
_entity_poly.pdbx_seq_one_letter_code
_entity_poly.pdbx_strand_id
1 'polypeptide(L)'
;MTQAKILELVECVLTASSTPERSRVEILFRASALLDLVKLQIRLGYEVQALNEKYYLTLQTKLQEIGKMLGGWIKTTTKGAR
;
A
#
# COMPACT_ATOMS: atom_id res chain seq x y z
N MET A 1 -5.82 9.15 13.08
CA MET A 1 -5.18 7.82 13.00
C MET A 1 -5.02 7.31 11.56
N THR A 2 -6.03 7.40 10.69
CA THR A 2 -5.97 6.92 9.29
C THR A 2 -4.97 7.68 8.41
N GLN A 3 -4.92 9.01 8.51
CA GLN A 3 -4.02 9.85 7.71
C GLN A 3 -2.53 9.51 7.95
N ALA A 4 -2.16 9.17 9.18
CA ALA A 4 -0.79 8.80 9.52
C ALA A 4 -0.33 7.54 8.78
N LYS A 5 -1.23 6.57 8.55
CA LYS A 5 -0.91 5.31 7.86
C LYS A 5 -0.80 5.46 6.35
N ILE A 6 -1.57 6.37 5.76
CA ILE A 6 -1.42 6.73 4.35
C ILE A 6 -0.08 7.46 4.14
N LEU A 7 0.27 8.40 5.03
CA LEU A 7 1.56 9.07 4.96
C LEU A 7 2.73 8.08 5.11
N GLU A 8 2.66 7.18 6.10
CA GLU A 8 3.66 6.13 6.31
C GLU A 8 3.80 5.20 5.09
N LEU A 9 2.70 4.88 4.40
CA LEU A 9 2.73 4.12 3.16
C LEU A 9 3.47 4.89 2.05
N VAL A 10 3.17 6.18 1.88
CA VAL A 10 3.84 7.03 0.89
C VAL A 10 5.33 7.15 1.20
N GLU A 11 5.70 7.35 2.46
CA GLU A 11 7.09 7.37 2.92
C GLU A 11 7.80 6.05 2.61
N CYS A 12 7.17 4.90 2.85
CA CYS A 12 7.75 3.60 2.51
C CYS A 12 7.99 3.47 1.00
N VAL A 13 7.04 3.88 0.16
CA VAL A 13 7.17 3.82 -1.30
C VAL A 13 8.29 4.75 -1.79
N LEU A 14 8.36 5.98 -1.28
CA LEU A 14 9.43 6.92 -1.62
C LEU A 14 10.79 6.40 -1.17
N THR A 15 10.88 5.87 0.05
CA THR A 15 12.12 5.29 0.58
C THR A 15 12.57 4.10 -0.27
N ALA A 16 11.66 3.19 -0.63
CA ALA A 16 11.96 2.05 -1.49
C ALA A 16 12.55 2.48 -2.85
N SER A 17 12.04 3.58 -3.42
CA SER A 17 12.53 4.11 -4.71
C SER A 17 13.99 4.57 -4.67
N SER A 18 14.45 5.08 -3.53
CA SER A 18 15.82 5.58 -3.34
C SER A 18 16.75 4.57 -2.66
N THR A 19 16.24 3.40 -2.29
CA THR A 19 16.99 2.37 -1.57
C THR A 19 17.61 1.34 -2.53
N PRO A 20 18.86 0.89 -2.30
CA PRO A 20 19.48 -0.20 -3.06
C PRO A 20 18.68 -1.50 -2.99
N GLU A 21 18.83 -2.35 -4.01
CA GLU A 21 17.97 -3.52 -4.22
C GLU A 21 17.93 -4.51 -3.04
N ARG A 22 19.08 -4.71 -2.35
CA ARG A 22 19.19 -5.63 -1.21
C ARG A 22 18.28 -5.28 -0.02
N SER A 23 18.12 -3.99 0.30
CA SER A 23 17.26 -3.54 1.42
C SER A 23 15.89 -3.06 0.97
N ARG A 24 15.69 -2.87 -0.35
CA ARG A 24 14.41 -2.45 -0.93
C ARG A 24 13.28 -3.44 -0.67
N VAL A 25 13.57 -4.75 -0.67
CA VAL A 25 12.56 -5.81 -0.50
C VAL A 25 11.80 -5.67 0.82
N GLU A 26 12.51 -5.46 1.94
CA GLU A 26 11.91 -5.31 3.27
C GLU A 26 10.97 -4.10 3.34
N ILE A 27 11.38 -2.98 2.72
CA ILE A 27 10.57 -1.76 2.67
C ILE A 27 9.30 -1.98 1.84
N LEU A 28 9.40 -2.69 0.71
CA LEU A 28 8.24 -3.03 -0.11
C LEU A 28 7.26 -3.97 0.60
N PHE A 29 7.75 -4.93 1.39
CA PHE A 29 6.88 -5.76 2.23
C PHE A 29 6.18 -4.93 3.30
N ARG A 30 6.88 -3.99 3.94
CA ARG A 30 6.27 -3.05 4.89
C ARG A 30 5.20 -2.19 4.22
N ALA A 31 5.47 -1.65 3.03
CA ALA A 31 4.49 -0.90 2.25
C ALA A 31 3.26 -1.76 1.92
N SER A 32 3.44 -3.04 1.57
CA SER A 32 2.33 -3.97 1.32
C SER A 32 1.46 -4.16 2.56
N ALA A 33 2.06 -4.38 3.74
CA ALA A 33 1.33 -4.54 4.98
C ALA A 33 0.55 -3.27 5.37
N LEU A 34 1.15 -2.09 5.19
CA LEU A 34 0.48 -0.81 5.40
C LEU A 34 -0.70 -0.60 4.45
N LEU A 35 -0.55 -0.98 3.18
CA LEU A 35 -1.64 -0.92 2.21
C LEU A 35 -2.82 -1.79 2.63
N ASP A 36 -2.57 -3.00 3.14
CA ASP A 36 -3.64 -3.89 3.60
C ASP A 36 -4.36 -3.35 4.83
N LEU A 37 -3.63 -2.69 5.74
CA LEU A 37 -4.24 -1.94 6.85
C LEU A 37 -5.12 -0.79 6.35
N VAL A 38 -4.67 -0.02 5.36
CA VAL A 38 -5.46 1.07 4.76
C VAL A 38 -6.72 0.53 4.08
N LYS A 39 -6.64 -0.59 3.35
CA LYS A 39 -7.83 -1.24 2.76
C LYS A 39 -8.85 -1.64 3.84
N LEU A 40 -8.39 -2.20 4.96
CA LEU A 40 -9.25 -2.54 6.08
C LEU A 40 -9.93 -1.29 6.67
N GLN A 41 -9.18 -0.21 6.89
CA GLN A 41 -9.73 1.05 7.40
C GLN A 41 -10.80 1.65 6.48
N ILE A 42 -10.58 1.61 5.16
CA ILE A 42 -11.57 2.08 4.18
C ILE A 42 -12.82 1.20 4.18
N ARG A 43 -12.66 -0.13 4.28
CA ARG A 43 -13.81 -1.05 4.39
C ARG A 43 -14.62 -0.80 5.65
N LEU A 44 -13.95 -0.68 6.80
CA LEU A 44 -14.61 -0.36 8.06
C LEU A 44 -15.34 1.00 7.99
N GLY A 45 -14.71 2.01 7.38
CA GLY A 45 -15.33 3.32 7.17
C GLY A 45 -16.61 3.25 6.33
N TYR A 46 -16.68 2.34 5.35
CA TYR A 46 -17.89 2.07 4.60
C TYR A 46 -18.94 1.32 5.41
N GLU A 47 -18.54 0.28 6.16
CA GLU A 47 -19.45 -0.52 7.00
C GLU A 47 -20.13 0.32 8.09
N VAL A 48 -19.43 1.27 8.69
CA VAL A 48 -20.00 2.20 9.68
C VAL A 48 -20.70 3.42 9.05
N GLN A 49 -20.91 3.40 7.73
CA GLN A 49 -21.56 4.46 6.95
C GLN A 49 -20.86 5.84 7.04
N ALA A 50 -19.59 5.88 7.46
CA ALA A 50 -18.78 7.10 7.42
C ALA A 50 -18.31 7.45 6.01
N LEU A 51 -18.36 6.50 5.07
CA LEU A 51 -18.09 6.68 3.65
C LEU A 51 -19.31 6.25 2.84
N ASN A 52 -19.68 7.06 1.85
CA ASN A 52 -20.69 6.63 0.87
C ASN A 52 -20.08 5.64 -0.15
N GLU A 53 -20.95 4.89 -0.81
CA GLU A 53 -20.57 3.85 -1.76
C GLU A 53 -19.68 4.37 -2.91
N LYS A 54 -20.02 5.53 -3.47
CA LYS A 54 -19.24 6.14 -4.57
C LYS A 54 -17.78 6.39 -4.16
N TYR A 55 -17.56 6.95 -2.97
CA TYR A 55 -16.21 7.20 -2.46
C TYR A 55 -15.50 5.89 -2.11
N TYR A 56 -16.21 4.95 -1.48
CA TYR A 56 -15.66 3.63 -1.16
C TYR A 56 -15.16 2.89 -2.40
N LEU A 57 -15.98 2.79 -3.44
CA LEU A 57 -15.60 2.13 -4.71
C LEU A 57 -14.41 2.81 -5.37
N THR A 58 -14.41 4.16 -5.40
CA THR A 58 -13.30 4.93 -5.97
C THR A 58 -11.98 4.65 -5.23
N LEU A 59 -12.02 4.65 -3.90
CA LEU A 59 -10.84 4.39 -3.07
C LEU A 59 -10.38 2.93 -3.20
N GLN A 60 -11.31 1.98 -3.20
CA GLN A 60 -11.00 0.57 -3.32
C GLN A 60 -10.31 0.24 -4.65
N THR A 61 -10.77 0.80 -5.77
CA THR A 61 -10.13 0.64 -7.08
C THR A 61 -8.69 1.14 -7.06
N LYS A 62 -8.46 2.35 -6.52
CA LYS A 62 -7.10 2.91 -6.40
C LYS A 62 -6.20 2.05 -5.51
N LEU A 63 -6.70 1.58 -4.37
CA LEU A 63 -5.93 0.72 -3.46
C LEU A 63 -5.61 -0.65 -4.08
N GLN A 64 -6.48 -1.18 -4.94
CA GLN A 64 -6.20 -2.39 -5.70
C GLN A 64 -5.09 -2.19 -6.74
N GLU A 65 -5.10 -1.07 -7.47
CA GLU A 65 -4.03 -0.73 -8.42
C GLU A 65 -2.68 -0.61 -7.73
N ILE A 66 -2.62 0.10 -6.59
CA ILE A 66 -1.41 0.21 -5.77
C ILE A 66 -0.94 -1.18 -5.33
N GLY A 67 -1.86 -2.07 -4.94
CA GLY A 67 -1.53 -3.45 -4.58
C GLY A 67 -0.90 -4.25 -5.71
N LYS A 68 -1.40 -4.09 -6.95
CA LYS A 68 -0.79 -4.72 -8.13
C LYS A 68 0.62 -4.19 -8.40
N MET A 69 0.83 -2.89 -8.25
CA MET A 69 2.14 -2.25 -8.41
C MET A 69 3.15 -2.77 -7.38
N LEU A 70 2.78 -2.76 -6.09
CA LEU A 70 3.63 -3.27 -5.01
C LEU A 70 3.97 -4.76 -5.21
N GLY A 71 2.98 -5.59 -5.55
CA GLY A 71 3.21 -7.01 -5.82
C GLY A 71 4.15 -7.26 -7.00
N GLY A 72 4.03 -6.45 -8.05
CA GLY A 72 4.96 -6.46 -9.18
C GLY A 72 6.39 -6.13 -8.75
N TRP A 73 6.57 -5.05 -7.98
CA TRP A 73 7.89 -4.62 -7.50
C TRP A 73 8.54 -5.59 -6.52
N ILE A 74 7.77 -6.20 -5.62
CA ILE A 74 8.27 -7.25 -4.72
C ILE A 74 8.80 -8.43 -5.54
N LYS A 75 8.03 -8.87 -6.54
CA LYS A 75 8.40 -10.00 -7.40
C LYS A 75 9.64 -9.73 -8.25
N THR A 76 9.83 -8.50 -8.74
CA THR A 76 11.04 -8.15 -9.52
C THR A 76 12.27 -8.02 -8.62
N THR A 77 12.13 -7.36 -7.47
CA THR A 77 13.24 -7.11 -6.53
C THR A 77 13.73 -8.42 -5.87
N THR A 78 12.82 -9.35 -5.55
CA THR A 78 13.20 -10.68 -5.01
C THR A 78 13.86 -11.60 -6.05
N LYS A 79 13.62 -11.36 -7.35
CA LYS A 79 14.28 -12.09 -8.44
C LYS A 79 15.67 -11.54 -8.76
N GLY A 80 15.88 -10.23 -8.69
CA GLY A 80 17.18 -9.58 -8.93
C GLY A 80 18.17 -9.73 -7.78
N ALA A 81 17.69 -10.08 -6.57
CA ALA A 81 18.53 -10.38 -5.42
C ALA A 81 19.12 -11.81 -5.40
N ARG A 82 18.85 -12.64 -6.42
CA ARG A 82 19.41 -14.00 -6.60
C ARG A 82 20.60 -14.01 -7.55
#